data_AF-A0A0S4V3S8-F1
#
_entry.id   AF-A0A0S4V3S8-F1
#
_cell.length_a   1.000
_cell.length_b   1.000
_cell.length_c   1.000
_cell.angle_alpha   90.00
_cell.angle_beta   90.00
_cell.angle_gamma   90.00
#
_symmetry.space_group_name_H-M   'P 1'
#
loop_
_entity.id
_entity.type
_entity.pdbx_description
1 polymer ?
#
loop_
_entity_poly.entity_id
_entity_poly.type
_entity_poly.pdbx_seq_one_letter_code
_entity_poly.pdbx_strand_id
1 'polypeptide(L)'
;MNLNPTRLHGQPDGGAHASRCPEWLLPLHRARESGLTPRDGWIVVQAGGRIAGWVPSVSVTPNYRPGGDDDLSAFRGLDCELLIDDETSYGMVRGLVAGILQVDPLRLLLLTGGRHPTIVILKKGDTHGAH
;
A
#
# COMPACT_ATOMS: atom_id res chain seq x y z
N MET A 1 -42.74 -44.23 -7.52
CA MET A 1 -41.51 -43.82 -6.82
C MET A 1 -40.42 -43.68 -7.88
N ASN A 2 -39.72 -42.57 -8.08
CA ASN A 2 -39.78 -41.24 -7.49
C ASN A 2 -39.31 -40.29 -8.60
N LEU A 3 -39.97 -39.14 -8.69
CA LEU A 3 -39.75 -38.09 -9.68
C LEU A 3 -38.40 -37.43 -9.42
N ASN A 4 -37.65 -37.10 -10.47
CA ASN A 4 -36.47 -36.23 -10.39
C ASN A 4 -36.85 -34.88 -11.02
N PRO A 5 -37.25 -33.86 -10.23
CA PRO A 5 -37.64 -32.58 -10.79
C PRO A 5 -36.44 -31.63 -10.86
N THR A 6 -36.12 -31.25 -12.10
CA THR A 6 -35.94 -29.87 -12.59
C THR A 6 -35.15 -28.83 -11.78
N ARG A 7 -34.35 -28.08 -12.58
CA ARG A 7 -34.18 -26.60 -12.55
C ARG A 7 -33.20 -26.08 -11.48
N LEU A 8 -32.36 -25.08 -11.70
CA LEU A 8 -32.46 -23.89 -12.55
C LEU A 8 -31.07 -23.23 -12.68
N HIS A 9 -30.89 -22.51 -13.79
CA HIS A 9 -30.13 -21.26 -13.97
C HIS A 9 -28.96 -20.92 -13.02
N GLY A 10 -27.78 -20.83 -13.64
CA GLY A 10 -27.14 -19.53 -13.88
C GLY A 10 -26.51 -18.83 -12.68
N GLN A 11 -25.19 -18.83 -12.64
CA GLN A 11 -24.45 -17.59 -12.39
C GLN A 11 -23.04 -17.73 -12.97
N PRO A 12 -22.51 -16.70 -13.67
CA PRO A 12 -21.09 -16.66 -13.98
C PRO A 12 -20.36 -16.46 -12.65
N ASP A 13 -19.37 -17.31 -12.37
CA ASP A 13 -18.37 -17.06 -11.34
C ASP A 13 -17.51 -15.85 -11.77
N GLY A 14 -18.09 -14.66 -11.64
CA GLY A 14 -17.36 -13.41 -11.53
C GLY A 14 -16.66 -13.43 -10.18
N GLY A 15 -15.54 -14.14 -10.09
CA GLY A 15 -14.66 -14.11 -8.93
C GLY A 15 -14.09 -12.70 -8.78
N ALA A 16 -14.82 -11.86 -8.05
CA ALA A 16 -14.24 -10.68 -7.42
C ALA A 16 -13.04 -11.18 -6.62
N HIS A 17 -11.83 -10.93 -7.14
CA HIS A 17 -10.61 -11.20 -6.39
C HIS A 17 -10.72 -10.37 -5.12
N ALA A 18 -10.96 -11.05 -4.00
CA ALA A 18 -11.12 -10.39 -2.73
C ALA A 18 -9.79 -9.69 -2.43
N SER A 19 -9.81 -8.36 -2.49
CA SER A 19 -8.67 -7.51 -2.16
C SER A 19 -8.09 -7.93 -0.81
N ARG A 20 -6.80 -8.28 -0.78
CA ARG A 20 -6.15 -8.80 0.42
C ARG A 20 -5.51 -7.63 1.17
N CYS A 21 -6.13 -7.15 2.25
CA CYS A 21 -5.47 -6.18 3.12
C CYS A 21 -4.24 -6.81 3.80
N PRO A 22 -3.02 -6.28 3.60
CA PRO A 22 -1.86 -6.74 4.33
C PRO A 22 -2.02 -6.51 5.83
N GLU A 23 -1.62 -7.48 6.67
CA GLU A 23 -1.82 -7.42 8.13
C GLU A 23 -1.17 -6.18 8.75
N TRP A 24 0.00 -5.80 8.26
CA TRP A 24 0.74 -4.63 8.73
C TRP A 24 0.03 -3.30 8.44
N LEU A 25 -0.92 -3.28 7.50
CA LEU A 25 -1.67 -2.09 7.10
C LEU A 25 -3.02 -1.98 7.83
N LEU A 26 -3.49 -3.05 8.49
CA LEU A 26 -4.74 -3.06 9.25
C LEU A 26 -4.89 -1.91 10.25
N PRO A 27 -3.86 -1.52 11.03
CA PRO A 27 -3.99 -0.39 11.95
C PRO A 27 -4.33 0.92 11.24
N LEU A 28 -3.77 1.15 10.06
CA LEU A 28 -4.03 2.37 9.30
C LEU A 28 -5.44 2.38 8.69
N HIS A 29 -5.92 1.24 8.18
CA HIS A 29 -7.31 1.11 7.74
C HIS A 29 -8.29 1.46 8.87
N ARG A 30 -8.10 0.89 10.07
CA ARG A 30 -8.93 1.18 11.24
C ARG A 30 -8.87 2.65 11.65
N ALA A 31 -7.67 3.25 11.59
CA ALA A 31 -7.51 4.68 11.90
C ALA A 31 -8.27 5.57 10.90
N ARG A 32 -8.34 5.19 9.62
CA ARG A 32 -9.12 5.90 8.59
C ARG A 32 -10.61 5.76 8.80
N GLU A 33 -11.09 4.56 9.03
CA GLU A 33 -12.50 4.28 9.33
C GLU A 33 -12.97 5.07 10.56
N SER A 34 -12.07 5.26 11.53
CA SER A 34 -12.34 6.02 12.76
C SER A 34 -12.12 7.53 12.63
N GLY A 35 -11.71 8.03 11.46
CA GLY A 35 -11.43 9.45 11.23
C GLY A 35 -10.19 10.01 11.96
N LEU A 36 -9.32 9.13 12.48
CA LEU A 36 -8.11 9.48 13.25
C LEU A 36 -6.88 9.74 12.38
N THR A 37 -7.02 9.67 11.05
CA THR A 37 -5.89 9.84 10.13
C THR A 37 -5.63 11.34 9.91
N PRO A 38 -4.37 11.80 9.99
CA PRO A 38 -4.04 13.20 9.72
C PRO A 38 -4.47 13.56 8.30
N ARG A 39 -5.24 14.64 8.15
CA ARG A 39 -5.67 15.12 6.81
C ARG A 39 -4.53 15.73 6.00
N ASP A 40 -3.47 16.20 6.68
CA ASP A 40 -2.32 16.91 6.09
C ASP A 40 -0.97 16.39 6.65
N GLY A 41 -0.95 15.18 7.19
CA GLY A 41 0.24 14.61 7.84
C GLY A 41 0.92 13.55 6.99
N TRP A 42 2.24 13.48 7.12
CA TRP A 42 3.06 12.41 6.56
C TRP A 42 2.79 11.09 7.29
N ILE A 43 2.67 10.00 6.53
CA ILE A 43 2.77 8.63 7.07
C ILE A 43 4.08 8.03 6.65
N VAL A 44 4.84 7.54 7.62
CA VAL A 44 6.08 6.82 7.38
C VAL A 44 5.80 5.33 7.20
N VAL A 45 6.11 4.80 6.03
CA VAL A 45 6.11 3.37 5.72
C VAL A 45 7.54 2.86 5.89
N GLN A 46 7.76 1.94 6.81
CA GLN A 46 9.08 1.38 7.07
C GLN A 46 9.17 -0.02 6.48
N ALA A 47 10.04 -0.21 5.49
CA ALA A 47 10.44 -1.53 5.04
C ALA A 47 11.87 -1.79 5.54
N GLY A 48 12.03 -2.79 6.42
CA GLY A 48 13.31 -3.07 7.08
C GLY A 48 13.35 -2.70 8.56
N GLY A 49 14.54 -2.38 9.07
CA GLY A 49 14.77 -2.03 10.47
C GLY A 49 13.89 -0.88 10.99
N ARG A 50 13.52 -0.92 12.28
CA ARG A 50 12.57 0.04 12.90
C ARG A 50 13.23 1.42 13.12
N ILE A 51 12.75 2.45 12.43
CA ILE A 51 13.30 3.82 12.51
C ILE A 51 12.34 4.72 13.31
N ALA A 52 12.44 4.72 14.65
CA ALA A 52 11.90 5.70 15.61
C ALA A 52 10.41 6.17 15.54
N GLY A 53 9.74 6.21 16.71
CA GLY A 53 8.28 6.38 16.85
C GLY A 53 7.74 7.81 17.03
N TRP A 54 8.28 8.82 16.34
CA TRP A 54 7.84 10.23 16.51
C TRP A 54 6.82 10.71 15.46
N VAL A 55 6.49 9.85 14.50
CA VAL A 55 5.53 10.12 13.40
C VAL A 55 4.59 8.92 13.22
N PRO A 56 3.34 9.12 12.78
CA PRO A 56 2.46 8.02 12.41
C PRO A 56 3.18 7.11 11.41
N SER A 57 3.41 5.86 11.80
CA SER A 57 4.20 4.93 11.01
C SER A 57 3.53 3.57 10.91
N VAL A 58 3.74 2.93 9.77
CA VAL A 58 3.39 1.53 9.51
C VAL A 58 4.67 0.80 9.15
N SER A 59 4.91 -0.35 9.77
CA SER A 59 6.10 -1.17 9.50
C SER A 59 5.69 -2.38 8.69
N VAL A 60 6.25 -2.50 7.49
CA VAL A 60 6.01 -3.65 6.62
C VAL A 60 6.58 -4.90 7.27
N THR A 61 5.77 -5.95 7.34
CA THR A 61 6.19 -7.23 7.93
C THR A 61 7.43 -7.78 7.22
N PRO A 62 8.43 -8.32 7.96
CA PRO A 62 9.55 -9.03 7.35
C PRO A 62 9.06 -10.12 6.39
N ASN A 63 9.71 -10.27 5.24
CA ASN A 63 9.37 -11.23 4.17
C ASN A 63 8.05 -10.98 3.43
N TYR A 64 7.38 -9.85 3.64
CA TYR A 64 6.25 -9.46 2.80
C TYR A 64 6.64 -9.40 1.32
N ARG A 65 5.79 -9.96 0.46
CA ARG A 65 5.93 -9.94 -1.00
C ARG A 65 4.71 -9.21 -1.58
N PRO A 66 4.88 -8.01 -2.15
CA PRO A 66 3.77 -7.27 -2.73
C PRO A 66 3.06 -8.07 -3.82
N GLY A 67 1.74 -8.20 -3.69
CA GLY A 67 0.84 -8.80 -4.68
C GLY A 67 -0.02 -7.75 -5.39
N GLY A 68 -0.46 -8.04 -6.61
CA GLY A 68 -1.33 -7.15 -7.38
C GLY A 68 -2.73 -6.98 -6.77
N ASP A 69 -3.14 -7.89 -5.90
CA ASP A 69 -4.45 -7.90 -5.25
C ASP A 69 -4.39 -7.32 -3.81
N ASP A 70 -3.25 -6.77 -3.38
CA ASP A 70 -3.11 -6.21 -2.05
C ASP A 70 -3.92 -4.91 -1.91
N ASP A 71 -4.76 -4.83 -0.86
CA ASP A 71 -5.50 -3.60 -0.56
C ASP A 71 -4.55 -2.58 0.07
N LEU A 72 -4.09 -1.61 -0.72
CA LEU A 72 -3.27 -0.51 -0.25
C LEU A 72 -4.06 0.80 -0.16
N SER A 73 -5.39 0.77 -0.27
CA SER A 73 -6.25 1.96 -0.37
C SER A 73 -6.18 2.89 0.85
N ALA A 74 -5.65 2.41 1.98
CA ALA A 74 -5.35 3.23 3.13
C ALA A 74 -4.37 4.40 2.83
N PHE A 75 -3.53 4.30 1.80
CA PHE A 75 -2.61 5.38 1.42
C PHE A 75 -3.25 6.47 0.54
N ARG A 76 -4.48 6.27 0.06
CA ARG A 76 -5.14 7.22 -0.84
C ARG A 76 -5.25 8.60 -0.21
N GLY A 77 -4.79 9.61 -0.97
CA GLY A 77 -4.85 11.01 -0.56
C GLY A 77 -3.93 11.36 0.60
N LEU A 78 -2.89 10.57 0.88
CA LEU A 78 -1.90 10.86 1.93
C LEU A 78 -0.53 11.21 1.35
N ASP A 79 0.24 12.02 2.07
CA ASP A 79 1.68 12.13 1.88
C ASP A 79 2.36 10.92 2.53
N CYS A 80 3.07 10.12 1.73
CA CYS A 80 3.70 8.88 2.16
C CYS A 80 5.22 9.01 2.11
N GLU A 81 5.91 8.54 3.15
CA GLU A 81 7.37 8.45 3.22
C GLU A 81 7.79 7.00 3.41
N LEU A 82 8.36 6.39 2.38
CA LEU A 82 8.88 5.03 2.40
C LEU A 82 10.37 5.05 2.81
N LEU A 83 10.68 4.49 3.97
CA LEU A 83 12.05 4.22 4.42
C LEU A 83 12.42 2.78 4.08
N ILE A 84 13.53 2.58 3.37
CA ILE A 84 14.08 1.25 3.05
C ILE A 84 15.51 1.14 3.59
N ASP A 85 15.93 -0.05 4.02
CA ASP A 85 17.32 -0.34 4.37
C ASP A 85 18.08 -1.09 3.25
N ASP A 86 19.40 -1.24 3.41
CA ASP A 86 20.27 -1.94 2.46
C ASP A 86 19.90 -3.42 2.26
N GLU A 87 19.19 -4.03 3.20
CA GLU A 87 18.78 -5.44 3.16
C GLU A 87 17.44 -5.63 2.43
N THR A 88 16.74 -4.54 2.11
CA THR A 88 15.43 -4.57 1.46
C THR A 88 15.55 -4.92 -0.03
N SER A 89 14.95 -6.02 -0.45
CA SER A 89 15.04 -6.49 -1.84
C SER A 89 14.39 -5.54 -2.86
N TYR A 90 15.01 -5.39 -4.03
CA TYR A 90 14.47 -4.58 -5.14
C TYR A 90 13.03 -4.94 -5.51
N GLY A 91 12.70 -6.24 -5.54
CA GLY A 91 11.35 -6.71 -5.87
C GLY A 91 10.29 -6.21 -4.89
N MET A 92 10.62 -6.17 -3.59
CA MET A 92 9.75 -5.63 -2.55
C MET A 92 9.57 -4.12 -2.72
N VAL A 93 10.66 -3.37 -2.90
CA VAL A 93 10.60 -1.90 -3.11
C VAL A 93 9.77 -1.58 -4.34
N ARG A 94 10.05 -2.21 -5.48
CA ARG A 94 9.33 -2.00 -6.74
C ARG A 94 7.84 -2.28 -6.59
N GLY A 95 7.49 -3.41 -5.97
CA GLY A 95 6.09 -3.79 -5.78
C GLY A 95 5.33 -2.83 -4.86
N LEU A 96 5.96 -2.43 -3.75
CA LEU A 96 5.36 -1.51 -2.79
C LEU A 96 5.15 -0.11 -3.40
N VAL A 97 6.16 0.43 -4.07
CA VAL A 97 6.06 1.73 -4.77
C VAL A 97 4.98 1.67 -5.84
N ALA A 98 4.94 0.62 -6.66
CA ALA A 98 3.92 0.47 -7.70
C ALA A 98 2.50 0.42 -7.11
N GLY A 99 2.28 -0.39 -6.07
CA GLY A 99 0.98 -0.51 -5.42
C GLY A 99 0.54 0.76 -4.71
N ILE A 100 1.44 1.46 -4.02
CA ILE A 100 1.13 2.75 -3.38
C ILE A 100 0.74 3.78 -4.44
N LEU A 101 1.49 3.90 -5.53
CA LEU A 101 1.17 4.87 -6.60
C LEU A 101 -0.18 4.58 -7.27
N GLN A 102 -0.59 3.31 -7.37
CA GLN A 102 -1.89 2.92 -7.95
C GLN A 102 -3.09 3.43 -7.16
N VAL A 103 -2.95 3.65 -5.84
CA VAL A 103 -4.06 4.10 -5.00
C VAL A 103 -4.18 5.62 -4.89
N ASP A 104 -3.40 6.36 -5.66
CA ASP A 104 -3.37 7.82 -5.76
C ASP A 104 -3.04 8.53 -4.42
N PRO A 105 -1.81 8.40 -3.92
CA PRO A 105 -1.32 9.18 -2.79
C PRO A 105 -1.10 10.63 -3.24
N LEU A 106 -1.04 11.58 -2.30
CA LEU A 106 -0.70 12.98 -2.64
C LEU A 106 0.76 13.10 -3.09
N ARG A 107 1.67 12.46 -2.34
CA ARG A 107 3.12 12.42 -2.60
C ARG A 107 3.69 11.10 -2.09
N LEU A 108 4.74 10.61 -2.72
CA LEU A 108 5.51 9.47 -2.24
C LEU A 108 7.00 9.84 -2.18
N LEU A 109 7.53 9.99 -0.97
CA LEU A 109 8.96 10.14 -0.71
C LEU A 109 9.56 8.75 -0.46
N LEU A 110 10.72 8.46 -1.03
CA LEU A 110 11.50 7.25 -0.76
C LEU A 110 12.86 7.68 -0.21
N LEU A 111 13.24 7.14 0.94
CA LEU A 111 14.56 7.32 1.54
C LEU A 111 15.20 5.96 1.74
N THR A 112 16.45 5.84 1.31
CA THR A 112 17.28 4.70 1.64
C THR A 112 18.12 5.03 2.87
N GLY A 113 18.05 4.19 3.89
CA GLY A 113 18.94 4.17 5.04
C GLY A 113 19.96 3.06 4.88
N GLY A 114 21.18 3.27 5.38
CA GLY A 114 22.26 2.30 5.24
C GLY A 114 23.56 2.94 4.77
N ARG A 115 24.43 2.15 4.14
CA ARG A 115 25.77 2.55 3.71
C ARG A 115 25.74 3.59 2.59
N HIS A 116 24.68 3.61 1.78
CA HIS A 116 24.51 4.53 0.66
C HIS A 116 23.13 5.21 0.70
N PRO A 117 22.95 6.23 1.57
CA PRO A 117 21.66 6.89 1.72
C PRO A 117 21.34 7.75 0.50
N THR A 118 20.12 7.60 -0.01
CA THR A 118 19.59 8.32 -1.18
C THR A 118 18.17 8.75 -0.90
N ILE A 119 17.81 9.97 -1.33
CA ILE A 119 16.45 10.50 -1.26
C ILE A 119 15.89 10.56 -2.67
N VAL A 120 14.75 9.92 -2.89
CA VAL A 120 14.02 9.93 -4.16
C VAL A 120 12.60 10.42 -3.89
N ILE A 121 12.23 11.57 -4.46
CA ILE A 121 10.88 12.13 -4.31
C ILE A 121 10.07 11.82 -5.56
N LEU A 122 9.01 11.03 -5.42
CA LEU A 122 8.04 10.75 -6.47
C LEU A 122 6.78 11.59 -6.21
N LYS A 123 6.61 12.65 -7.00
CA LYS A 123 5.41 13.47 -6.98
C LYS A 123 4.57 13.12 -8.21
N LYS A 124 3.25 13.04 -8.02
CA LYS A 124 2.32 13.05 -9.16
C LYS A 124 2.57 14.34 -9.96
N GLY A 125 2.99 14.20 -11.21
CA GLY A 125 3.08 15.35 -12.10
C GLY A 125 1.67 15.80 -12.48
N ASP A 126 1.38 17.09 -12.33
CA ASP A 126 0.72 17.75 -13.44
C ASP A 126 1.74 17.77 -14.58
N THR A 127 1.31 17.48 -15.81
CA THR A 127 2.15 17.55 -17.02
C THR A 127 3.22 18.63 -16.87
N HIS A 128 4.49 18.22 -16.79
CA HIS A 128 5.60 19.16 -16.84
C HIS A 128 5.64 19.77 -18.24
N GLY A 129 4.93 20.88 -18.42
CA GLY A 129 4.86 21.63 -19.67
C GLY A 129 3.87 22.77 -19.53
N ALA A 130 4.31 23.99 -19.83
CA ALA A 130 3.47 25.17 -19.84
C ALA A 130 2.31 25.00 -20.83
N HIS A 131 1.10 25.32 -20.39
CA HIS A 131 0.02 25.78 -21.25
C HIS A 131 -0.23 27.25 -20.95
#